data_AF-A0A7S2UA07-F1
#
_entry.id   AF-A0A7S2UA07-F1
#
_cell.length_a   1.000
_cell.length_b   1.000
_cell.length_c   1.000
_cell.angle_alpha   90.00
_cell.angle_beta   90.00
_cell.angle_gamma   90.00
#
_symmetry.space_group_name_H-M   'P 1'
#
loop_
_entity.id
_entity.type
_entity.pdbx_description
1 polymer ?
#
loop_
_entity_poly.entity_id
_entity_poly.type
_entity_poly.pdbx_seq_one_letter_code
_entity_poly.pdbx_strand_id
1 'polypeptide(L)'
;MCRKTVTDKGASELKKGDEWIAKFDLNAFATDVRELGETLEKQQGEADVKHLNKMIMWSNMCALVGFVTMGLGVNIVSIAALSTWTFSRWTMIAHHTCHGGYDRCHPNKKRWNRFKFAIGSLWRRLCDWFDWMMPEAWNVEHNNRHHYCLSELDDPDLVENNLADLRGMSIPLIAKYLYVGVSMMTW
;
A
#
# COMPACT_ATOMS: atom_id res chain seq x y z
N MET A 1 12.98 -2.12 -18.56
CA MET A 1 12.98 -2.62 -19.95
C MET A 1 11.69 -2.15 -20.59
N CYS A 2 11.73 -1.13 -21.45
CA CYS A 2 10.55 -0.71 -22.22
C CYS A 2 10.18 -1.84 -23.18
N ARG A 3 8.97 -2.41 -23.06
CA ARG A 3 8.46 -3.36 -24.07
C ARG A 3 8.45 -2.65 -25.42
N LYS A 4 9.03 -3.30 -26.43
CA LYS A 4 8.93 -2.86 -27.82
C LYS A 4 7.44 -2.81 -28.19
N THR A 5 6.98 -1.66 -28.66
CA THR A 5 5.67 -1.48 -29.27
C THR A 5 5.51 -2.53 -30.37
N VAL A 6 4.57 -3.46 -30.17
CA VAL A 6 4.21 -4.43 -31.20
C VAL A 6 3.52 -3.64 -32.30
N THR A 7 4.21 -3.44 -33.42
CA THR A 7 3.65 -2.81 -34.61
C THR A 7 2.66 -3.75 -35.28
N ASP A 8 1.45 -3.23 -35.43
CA ASP A 8 0.47 -3.48 -36.48
C ASP A 8 0.08 -4.94 -36.80
N LYS A 9 -1.07 -5.34 -36.25
CA LYS A 9 -2.01 -6.23 -36.92
C LYS A 9 -3.39 -5.57 -36.87
N GLY A 10 -3.74 -4.88 -37.96
CA GLY A 10 -5.09 -4.42 -38.32
C GLY A 10 -5.89 -3.78 -37.18
N ALA A 11 -5.85 -2.45 -37.08
CA ALA A 11 -6.69 -1.71 -36.15
C ALA A 11 -8.16 -2.08 -36.34
N SER A 12 -8.69 -2.94 -35.47
CA SER A 12 -10.14 -3.11 -35.33
C SER A 12 -10.69 -1.76 -34.92
N GLU A 13 -11.80 -1.32 -35.53
CA GLU A 13 -12.51 -0.13 -35.05
C GLU A 13 -12.70 -0.23 -33.55
N LEU A 14 -12.29 0.82 -32.83
CA LEU A 14 -12.46 0.88 -31.38
C LEU A 14 -13.95 0.75 -31.06
N LYS A 15 -14.27 0.01 -29.99
CA LYS A 15 -15.65 -0.04 -29.49
C LYS A 15 -16.08 1.38 -29.14
N LYS A 16 -17.39 1.66 -29.23
CA LYS A 16 -17.96 2.98 -28.90
C LYS A 16 -17.49 3.56 -27.55
N GLY A 17 -17.29 2.69 -26.55
CA GLY A 17 -16.79 3.08 -25.22
C GLY A 17 -15.29 3.41 -25.16
N ASP A 18 -14.52 3.04 -26.17
CA ASP A 18 -13.06 3.18 -26.25
C ASP A 18 -12.62 4.26 -27.26
N GLU A 19 -13.57 4.85 -28.01
CA GLU A 19 -13.30 5.90 -29.00
C GLU A 19 -12.54 7.12 -28.42
N TRP A 20 -12.67 7.37 -27.11
CA TRP A 20 -11.94 8.43 -26.43
C TRP A 20 -10.42 8.21 -26.44
N ILE A 21 -9.95 6.96 -26.44
CA ILE A 21 -8.51 6.61 -26.44
C ILE A 21 -7.83 7.15 -27.70
N ALA A 22 -8.51 7.10 -28.85
CA ALA A 22 -7.96 7.61 -30.11
C ALA A 22 -7.72 9.13 -30.11
N LYS A 23 -8.43 9.86 -29.23
CA LYS A 23 -8.32 11.32 -29.10
C LYS A 23 -7.58 11.74 -27.84
N PHE A 24 -7.16 10.78 -27.00
CA PHE A 24 -6.52 11.06 -25.73
C PHE A 24 -5.06 11.46 -25.98
N ASP A 25 -4.69 12.67 -25.54
CA ASP A 25 -3.31 13.12 -25.62
C ASP A 25 -2.51 12.60 -24.43
N LEU A 26 -1.85 11.46 -24.64
CA LEU A 26 -1.00 10.82 -23.65
C LEU A 26 0.19 11.71 -23.23
N ASN A 27 0.71 12.54 -24.13
CA ASN A 27 1.87 13.38 -23.83
C ASN A 27 1.48 14.59 -22.99
N ALA A 28 0.35 15.22 -23.32
CA ALA A 28 -0.21 16.30 -22.50
C ALA A 28 -0.56 15.77 -21.10
N PHE A 29 -1.27 14.64 -20.99
CA PHE A 29 -1.59 14.04 -19.69
C PHE A 29 -0.34 13.70 -18.87
N ALA A 30 0.69 13.10 -19.50
CA ALA A 30 1.94 12.82 -18.82
C ALA A 30 2.67 14.09 -18.33
N THR A 31 2.52 15.20 -19.04
CA THR A 31 3.06 16.50 -18.65
C THR A 31 2.30 17.05 -17.45
N ASP A 32 0.96 17.06 -17.50
CA ASP A 32 0.09 17.51 -16.41
C ASP A 32 0.38 16.73 -15.11
N VAL A 33 0.50 15.41 -15.19
CA VAL A 33 0.81 14.56 -14.02
C VAL A 33 2.19 14.88 -13.43
N ARG A 34 3.20 15.15 -14.26
CA ARG A 34 4.54 15.53 -13.80
C ARG A 34 4.53 16.90 -13.13
N GLU A 35 3.90 17.89 -13.75
CA GLU A 35 3.79 19.24 -13.20
C GLU A 35 3.03 19.26 -11.87
N LEU A 36 1.94 18.49 -11.78
CA LEU A 36 1.22 18.30 -10.53
C LEU A 36 2.12 17.65 -9.47
N GLY A 37 2.84 16.59 -9.83
CA GLY A 37 3.78 15.91 -8.95
C GLY A 37 4.85 16.85 -8.39
N GLU A 38 5.50 17.64 -9.25
CA GLU A 38 6.47 18.65 -8.82
C GLU A 38 5.87 19.72 -7.91
N THR A 39 4.65 20.15 -8.21
CA THR A 39 3.94 21.16 -7.40
C THR A 39 3.65 20.62 -6.00
N LEU A 40 3.07 19.42 -5.90
CA LEU A 40 2.76 18.77 -4.62
C LEU A 40 4.02 18.46 -3.82
N GLU A 41 5.09 18.03 -4.50
CA GLU A 41 6.35 17.73 -3.85
C GLU A 41 7.01 18.96 -3.22
N LYS A 42 6.91 20.13 -3.86
CA LYS A 42 7.37 21.42 -3.31
C LYS A 42 6.50 21.92 -2.15
N GLN A 43 5.25 21.47 -2.05
CA GLN A 43 4.33 21.84 -0.98
C GLN A 43 4.51 21.00 0.29
N GLN A 44 5.25 19.90 0.23
CA GLN A 44 5.55 19.09 1.41
C GLN A 44 6.32 19.89 2.47
N GLY A 45 5.95 19.75 3.73
CA GLY A 45 6.57 20.52 4.79
C GLY A 45 6.12 20.17 6.20
N GLU A 46 6.14 21.17 7.07
CA GLU A 46 5.87 21.00 8.50
C GLU A 46 4.45 20.50 8.78
N ALA A 47 3.47 20.86 7.93
CA ALA A 47 2.09 20.41 8.08
C ALA A 47 1.96 18.88 7.97
N ASP A 48 2.68 18.26 7.02
CA ASP A 48 2.68 16.80 6.83
C ASP A 48 3.30 16.09 8.03
N VAL A 49 4.39 16.66 8.56
CA VAL A 49 5.08 16.14 9.75
C VAL A 49 4.18 16.25 10.98
N LYS A 50 3.46 17.36 11.16
CA LYS A 50 2.46 17.51 12.22
C LYS A 50 1.32 16.50 12.08
N HIS A 51 0.85 16.27 10.85
CA HIS A 51 -0.18 15.28 10.57
C HIS A 51 0.30 13.87 10.93
N LEU A 52 1.49 13.46 10.48
CA LEU A 52 2.10 12.18 10.85
C LEU A 52 2.20 12.00 12.36
N ASN A 53 2.72 13.00 13.08
CA ASN A 53 2.84 12.94 14.54
C ASN A 53 1.47 12.82 15.23
N LYS A 54 0.43 13.48 14.72
CA LYS A 54 -0.94 13.32 15.20
C LYS A 54 -1.43 11.88 15.02
N MET A 55 -1.19 11.28 13.85
CA MET A 55 -1.58 9.89 13.59
C MET A 55 -0.81 8.89 14.48
N ILE A 56 0.48 9.10 14.68
CA ILE A 56 1.31 8.31 15.61
C ILE A 56 0.76 8.42 17.03
N MET A 57 0.40 9.62 17.48
CA MET A 57 -0.17 9.84 18.80
C MET A 57 -1.48 9.07 18.97
N TRP A 58 -2.43 9.21 18.04
CA TRP A 58 -3.71 8.46 18.10
C TRP A 58 -3.50 6.95 18.09
N SER A 59 -2.62 6.46 17.22
CA SER A 59 -2.27 5.04 17.16
C SER A 59 -1.63 4.55 18.46
N ASN A 60 -0.73 5.33 19.07
CA ASN A 60 -0.14 5.01 20.38
C ASN A 60 -1.16 5.01 21.52
N MET A 61 -2.17 5.89 21.49
CA MET A 61 -3.24 5.89 22.48
C MET A 61 -4.08 4.61 22.39
N CYS A 62 -4.38 4.15 21.18
CA CYS A 62 -5.02 2.84 20.96
C CYS A 62 -4.16 1.70 21.50
N ALA A 63 -2.83 1.73 21.28
CA ALA A 63 -1.91 0.74 21.84
C ALA A 63 -1.99 0.71 23.36
N LEU A 64 -1.88 1.88 24.01
CA LEU A 64 -1.93 2.02 25.46
C LEU A 64 -3.23 1.46 26.03
N VAL A 65 -4.38 1.89 25.49
CA VAL A 65 -5.70 1.38 25.92
C VAL A 65 -5.78 -0.12 25.74
N GLY A 66 -5.33 -0.63 24.58
CA GLY A 66 -5.32 -2.06 24.29
C GLY A 66 -4.50 -2.86 25.29
N PHE A 67 -3.24 -2.49 25.50
CA PHE A 67 -2.33 -3.20 26.42
C PHE A 67 -2.76 -3.12 27.89
N VAL A 68 -3.31 -1.99 28.33
CA VAL A 68 -3.79 -1.85 29.71
C VAL A 68 -5.05 -2.69 29.96
N THR A 69 -5.93 -2.79 28.97
CA THR A 69 -7.23 -3.47 29.13
C THR A 69 -7.20 -4.95 28.76
N MET A 70 -6.21 -5.43 28.00
CA MET A 70 -6.20 -6.81 27.48
C MET A 70 -6.15 -7.89 28.58
N GLY A 71 -5.66 -7.55 29.77
CA GLY A 71 -5.62 -8.44 30.92
C GLY A 71 -6.99 -8.64 31.61
N LEU A 72 -8.01 -7.85 31.25
CA LEU A 72 -9.34 -7.89 31.87
C LEU A 72 -10.26 -8.96 31.26
N GLY A 73 -9.70 -9.94 30.54
CA GLY A 73 -10.43 -10.94 29.78
C GLY A 73 -10.81 -10.45 28.37
N VAL A 74 -11.58 -11.27 27.65
CA VAL A 74 -12.04 -10.94 26.30
C VAL A 74 -13.05 -9.80 26.38
N ASN A 75 -12.64 -8.60 25.95
CA ASN A 75 -13.47 -7.41 26.01
C ASN A 75 -13.35 -6.58 24.73
N ILE A 76 -14.45 -5.94 24.34
CA ILE A 76 -14.55 -5.21 23.08
C ILE A 76 -13.61 -4.00 23.02
N VAL A 77 -13.30 -3.40 24.19
CA VAL A 77 -12.40 -2.25 24.28
C VAL A 77 -10.99 -2.64 23.86
N SER A 78 -10.44 -3.73 24.41
CA SER A 78 -9.13 -4.24 24.02
C SER A 78 -9.09 -4.66 22.56
N ILE A 79 -10.13 -5.38 22.09
CA ILE A 79 -10.21 -5.83 20.70
C ILE A 79 -10.16 -4.64 19.74
N ALA A 80 -11.03 -3.65 19.95
CA ALA A 80 -11.10 -2.47 19.10
C ALA A 80 -9.81 -1.64 19.18
N ALA A 81 -9.25 -1.44 20.38
CA ALA A 81 -8.06 -0.65 20.58
C ALA A 81 -6.81 -1.30 19.97
N LEU A 82 -6.59 -2.60 20.20
CA LEU A 82 -5.47 -3.33 19.61
C LEU A 82 -5.61 -3.44 18.08
N SER A 83 -6.81 -3.74 17.57
CA SER A 83 -7.07 -3.79 16.13
C SER A 83 -6.85 -2.43 15.46
N THR A 84 -7.34 -1.35 16.06
CA THR A 84 -7.14 0.00 15.52
C THR A 84 -5.67 0.39 15.58
N TRP A 85 -4.96 0.02 16.64
CA TRP A 85 -3.52 0.25 16.74
C TRP A 85 -2.77 -0.45 15.60
N THR A 86 -2.93 -1.76 15.42
CA THR A 86 -2.22 -2.51 14.37
C THR A 86 -2.61 -2.03 12.97
N PHE A 87 -3.90 -1.83 12.72
CA PHE A 87 -4.37 -1.37 11.42
C PHE A 87 -3.86 0.03 11.07
N SER A 88 -3.90 0.98 12.03
CA SER A 88 -3.39 2.33 11.81
C SER A 88 -1.86 2.39 11.71
N ARG A 89 -1.13 1.50 12.40
CA ARG A 89 0.32 1.35 12.19
C ARG A 89 0.61 1.05 10.74
N TRP A 90 -0.16 0.14 10.15
CA TRP A 90 0.02 -0.22 8.75
C TRP A 90 -0.40 0.91 7.82
N THR A 91 -1.71 1.15 7.78
CA THR A 91 -2.35 1.94 6.73
C THR A 91 -2.01 3.41 6.80
N MET A 92 -1.78 3.96 8.00
CA MET A 92 -1.59 5.41 8.18
C MET A 92 -0.13 5.83 8.40
N ILE A 93 0.74 4.93 8.84
CA ILE A 93 2.11 5.27 9.26
C ILE A 93 3.14 4.57 8.39
N ALA A 94 3.19 3.23 8.46
CA ALA A 94 4.24 2.46 7.80
C ALA A 94 4.11 2.50 6.28
N HIS A 95 2.92 2.26 5.73
CA HIS A 95 2.68 2.28 4.28
C HIS A 95 3.15 3.61 3.64
N HIS A 96 2.71 4.74 4.20
CA HIS A 96 3.10 6.08 3.74
C HIS A 96 4.60 6.37 3.91
N THR A 97 5.18 5.94 5.04
CA THR A 97 6.63 6.13 5.28
C THR A 97 7.47 5.27 4.35
N CYS A 98 7.06 4.03 4.09
CA CYS A 98 7.74 3.10 3.21
C CYS A 98 7.57 3.45 1.72
N HIS A 99 6.52 4.19 1.33
CA HIS A 99 6.47 4.87 0.02
C HIS A 99 7.34 6.13 -0.04
N GLY A 100 7.88 6.58 1.09
CA GLY A 100 8.73 7.75 1.20
C GLY A 100 7.98 9.08 1.23
N GLY A 101 6.72 9.07 1.67
CA GLY A 101 5.90 10.29 1.80
C GLY A 101 6.50 11.36 2.71
N TYR A 102 7.51 11.00 3.53
CA TYR A 102 8.15 11.88 4.49
C TYR A 102 9.66 12.09 4.26
N ASP A 103 10.23 11.51 3.19
CA ASP A 103 11.68 11.52 2.93
C ASP A 103 12.27 12.94 2.81
N ARG A 104 11.47 13.85 2.27
CA ARG A 104 11.88 15.23 1.98
C ARG A 104 11.63 16.16 3.16
N CYS A 105 10.47 16.06 3.81
CA CYS A 105 10.01 17.02 4.81
C CYS A 105 10.35 16.64 6.27
N HIS A 106 10.51 15.36 6.60
CA HIS A 106 10.69 14.99 8.00
C HIS A 106 12.12 15.30 8.50
N PRO A 107 12.28 16.01 9.64
CA PRO A 107 13.60 16.40 10.13
C PRO A 107 14.49 15.19 10.52
N ASN A 108 13.88 14.14 11.08
CA ASN A 108 14.59 12.89 11.41
C ASN A 108 14.54 11.84 10.27
N LYS A 109 15.31 12.08 9.21
CA LYS A 109 15.43 11.17 8.05
C LYS A 109 16.09 9.83 8.36
N LYS A 110 16.77 9.71 9.50
CA LYS A 110 17.35 8.43 9.96
C LYS A 110 16.30 7.45 10.49
N ARG A 111 15.06 7.91 10.69
CA ARG A 111 13.92 7.11 11.18
C ARG A 111 12.75 7.16 10.20
N TRP A 112 12.35 8.35 9.77
CA TRP A 112 11.19 8.54 8.89
C TRP A 112 11.64 8.67 7.44
N ASN A 113 12.09 7.54 6.89
CA ASN A 113 12.52 7.41 5.51
C ASN A 113 12.21 6.02 5.00
N ARG A 114 11.88 5.89 3.71
CA ARG A 114 11.48 4.62 3.09
C ARG A 114 12.46 3.45 3.29
N PHE A 115 13.76 3.73 3.41
CA PHE A 115 14.79 2.70 3.57
C PHE A 115 15.31 2.54 5.00
N LYS A 116 14.79 3.32 5.96
CA LYS A 116 15.29 3.36 7.34
C LYS A 116 14.21 3.16 8.39
N PHE A 117 12.93 3.28 8.01
CA PHE A 117 11.79 3.10 8.88
C PHE A 117 11.76 1.70 9.49
N ALA A 118 11.68 1.64 10.83
CA ALA A 118 11.66 0.40 11.61
C ALA A 118 12.87 -0.55 11.42
N ILE A 119 13.98 -0.05 10.86
CA ILE A 119 15.20 -0.82 10.59
C ILE A 119 16.33 -0.37 11.53
N GLY A 120 17.20 -1.31 11.88
CA GLY A 120 18.49 -1.07 12.53
C GLY A 120 18.53 -1.33 14.04
N SER A 121 17.39 -1.56 14.69
CA SER A 121 17.35 -2.11 16.05
C SER A 121 16.01 -2.77 16.37
N LEU A 122 16.01 -3.72 17.30
CA LEU A 122 14.79 -4.32 17.82
C LEU A 122 13.86 -3.26 18.41
N TRP A 123 14.40 -2.25 19.10
CA TRP A 123 13.60 -1.17 19.66
C TRP A 123 12.87 -0.35 18.59
N ARG A 124 13.55 0.00 17.48
CA ARG A 124 12.89 0.67 16.34
C ARG A 124 11.81 -0.20 15.74
N ARG A 125 12.09 -1.50 15.59
CA ARG A 125 11.09 -2.45 15.12
C ARG A 125 9.84 -2.42 16.02
N LEU A 126 10.00 -2.58 17.33
CA LEU A 126 8.86 -2.59 18.26
C LEU A 126 8.08 -1.27 18.30
N CYS A 127 8.77 -0.12 18.31
CA CYS A 127 8.11 1.18 18.44
C CYS A 127 7.51 1.71 17.14
N ASP A 128 8.18 1.48 16.01
CA ASP A 128 7.75 2.00 14.72
C ASP A 128 6.82 1.01 14.02
N TRP A 129 7.08 -0.30 14.14
CA TRP A 129 6.45 -1.35 13.34
C TRP A 129 6.39 -2.71 14.06
N PHE A 130 5.46 -2.82 15.02
CA PHE A 130 5.21 -4.06 15.75
C PHE A 130 4.35 -5.03 14.93
N ASP A 131 4.90 -5.48 13.80
CA ASP A 131 4.27 -6.41 12.88
C ASP A 131 5.28 -7.49 12.44
N TRP A 132 4.80 -8.56 11.82
CA TRP A 132 5.60 -9.66 11.29
C TRP A 132 6.23 -9.31 9.93
N MET A 133 5.56 -8.50 9.11
CA MET A 133 6.01 -8.18 7.75
C MET A 133 7.26 -7.29 7.76
N MET A 134 8.29 -7.62 6.98
CA MET A 134 9.55 -6.87 6.93
C MET A 134 9.44 -5.66 5.98
N PRO A 135 9.64 -4.40 6.44
CA PRO A 135 9.65 -3.21 5.59
C PRO A 135 10.63 -3.32 4.42
N GLU A 136 11.78 -3.95 4.62
CA GLU A 136 12.76 -4.18 3.56
C GLU A 136 12.22 -5.08 2.46
N ALA A 137 11.54 -6.17 2.82
CA ALA A 137 10.92 -7.09 1.88
C ALA A 137 9.75 -6.42 1.16
N TRP A 138 8.90 -5.72 1.90
CA TRP A 138 7.78 -4.97 1.33
C TRP A 138 8.24 -3.88 0.35
N ASN A 139 9.34 -3.19 0.63
CA ASN A 139 9.91 -2.22 -0.31
C ASN A 139 10.42 -2.88 -1.61
N VAL A 140 10.76 -4.17 -1.60
CA VAL A 140 11.08 -4.89 -2.84
C VAL A 140 9.79 -5.34 -3.54
N GLU A 141 8.93 -6.03 -2.82
CA GLU A 141 7.72 -6.63 -3.38
C GLU A 141 6.71 -5.59 -3.84
N HIS A 142 6.38 -4.63 -2.99
CA HIS A 142 5.34 -3.67 -3.28
C HIS A 142 5.86 -2.45 -4.05
N ASN A 143 6.94 -1.81 -3.61
CA ASN A 143 7.44 -0.62 -4.31
C ASN A 143 8.10 -0.94 -5.65
N ASN A 144 8.87 -2.03 -5.75
CA ASN A 144 9.64 -2.31 -6.97
C ASN A 144 8.95 -3.29 -7.93
N ARG A 145 8.17 -4.26 -7.42
CA ARG A 145 7.43 -5.18 -8.29
C ARG A 145 6.02 -4.65 -8.53
N HIS A 146 5.18 -4.62 -7.50
CA HIS A 146 3.75 -4.29 -7.66
C HIS A 146 3.53 -2.96 -8.40
N HIS A 147 4.12 -1.84 -7.95
CA HIS A 147 3.89 -0.54 -8.61
C HIS A 147 4.45 -0.43 -10.03
N TYR A 148 5.48 -1.19 -10.41
CA TYR A 148 6.08 -1.13 -11.74
C TYR A 148 5.55 -2.21 -12.70
N CYS A 149 4.95 -3.26 -12.15
CA CYS A 149 4.37 -4.36 -12.89
C CYS A 149 2.85 -4.42 -12.71
N LEU A 150 2.21 -3.35 -12.22
CA LEU A 150 0.79 -3.35 -11.83
C LEU A 150 -0.10 -3.96 -12.93
N SER A 151 -0.90 -4.94 -12.54
CA SER A 151 -1.79 -5.69 -13.44
C SER A 151 -1.06 -6.57 -14.48
N GLU A 152 0.24 -6.82 -14.32
CA GLU A 152 1.05 -7.73 -15.15
C GLU A 152 1.38 -9.03 -14.39
N LEU A 153 1.81 -10.08 -15.10
CA LEU A 153 2.15 -11.37 -14.48
C LEU A 153 3.32 -11.30 -13.48
N ASP A 154 4.18 -10.30 -13.61
CA ASP A 154 5.31 -10.07 -12.71
C ASP A 154 4.89 -9.32 -11.42
N ASP A 155 3.62 -8.89 -11.32
CA ASP A 155 3.04 -8.32 -10.10
C ASP A 155 2.75 -9.42 -9.08
N PRO A 156 3.42 -9.42 -7.91
CA PRO A 156 3.16 -10.40 -6.85
C PRO A 156 1.72 -10.31 -6.31
N ASP A 157 1.06 -9.16 -6.47
CA ASP A 157 -0.27 -8.87 -5.94
C ASP A 157 -1.38 -9.08 -6.99
N LEU A 158 -1.08 -9.71 -8.15
CA LEU A 158 -2.08 -9.97 -9.20
C LEU A 158 -3.06 -11.07 -8.78
N VAL A 159 -4.16 -10.68 -8.15
CA VAL A 159 -5.20 -11.59 -7.62
C VAL A 159 -5.73 -12.54 -8.69
N GLU A 160 -5.93 -12.08 -9.93
CA GLU A 160 -6.45 -12.88 -11.04
C GLU A 160 -5.51 -14.02 -11.45
N ASN A 161 -4.21 -13.83 -11.25
CA ASN A 161 -3.17 -14.82 -11.50
C ASN A 161 -2.99 -15.71 -10.26
N ASN A 162 -2.91 -15.13 -9.07
CA ASN A 162 -2.73 -15.86 -7.80
C ASN A 162 -3.90 -16.80 -7.49
N LEU A 163 -5.10 -16.52 -8.02
CA LEU A 163 -6.29 -17.38 -7.89
C LEU A 163 -6.59 -18.21 -9.14
N ALA A 164 -5.64 -18.35 -10.08
CA ALA A 164 -5.85 -19.12 -11.31
C ALA A 164 -6.28 -20.56 -11.04
N ASP A 165 -5.66 -21.23 -10.06
CA ASP A 165 -6.00 -22.60 -9.67
C ASP A 165 -7.42 -22.67 -9.09
N LEU A 166 -7.78 -21.78 -8.17
CA LEU A 166 -9.14 -21.70 -7.60
C LEU A 166 -10.19 -21.48 -8.69
N ARG A 167 -9.89 -20.60 -9.66
CA ARG A 167 -10.75 -20.33 -10.81
C ARG A 167 -10.94 -21.60 -11.65
N GLY A 168 -9.87 -22.37 -11.88
CA GLY A 168 -9.87 -23.61 -12.66
C GLY A 168 -10.48 -24.82 -11.96
N MET A 169 -10.53 -24.84 -10.61
CA MET A 169 -11.06 -25.98 -9.85
C MET A 169 -12.53 -26.29 -10.20
N SER A 170 -12.84 -27.58 -10.35
CA SER A 170 -14.21 -28.08 -10.54
C SER A 170 -14.97 -28.23 -9.22
N ILE A 171 -15.06 -27.15 -8.44
CA ILE A 171 -15.82 -27.08 -7.18
C ILE A 171 -17.03 -26.14 -7.33
N PRO A 172 -18.08 -26.30 -6.49
CA PRO A 172 -19.24 -25.41 -6.51
C PRO A 172 -18.86 -23.93 -6.38
N LEU A 173 -19.56 -23.05 -7.10
CA LEU A 173 -19.26 -21.61 -7.12
C LEU A 173 -19.31 -20.97 -5.72
N ILE A 174 -20.22 -21.44 -4.85
CA ILE A 174 -20.30 -20.97 -3.47
C ILE A 174 -19.01 -21.23 -2.68
N ALA A 175 -18.33 -22.35 -2.91
CA ALA A 175 -17.07 -22.66 -2.25
C ALA A 175 -15.96 -21.71 -2.72
N LYS A 176 -15.94 -21.34 -4.01
CA LYS A 176 -15.03 -20.32 -4.54
C LYS A 176 -15.28 -18.96 -3.89
N TYR A 177 -16.53 -18.54 -3.77
CA TYR A 177 -16.87 -17.27 -3.10
C TYR A 177 -16.52 -17.26 -1.61
N LEU A 178 -16.75 -18.38 -0.91
CA LEU A 178 -16.34 -18.50 0.50
C LEU A 178 -14.83 -18.38 0.63
N TYR A 179 -14.06 -19.03 -0.24
CA TYR A 179 -12.59 -18.89 -0.24
C TYR A 179 -12.15 -17.44 -0.50
N VAL A 180 -12.73 -16.78 -1.50
CA VAL A 180 -12.43 -15.36 -1.78
C VAL A 180 -12.78 -14.50 -0.57
N GLY A 181 -13.93 -14.72 0.05
CA GLY A 181 -14.35 -13.99 1.25
C GLY A 181 -13.40 -14.18 2.43
N VAL A 182 -12.88 -15.38 2.65
CA VAL A 182 -11.85 -15.63 3.68
C VAL A 182 -10.54 -14.94 3.30
N SER A 183 -10.12 -15.03 2.05
CA SER A 183 -8.86 -14.43 1.56
C SER A 183 -8.87 -12.91 1.70
N MET A 184 -10.01 -12.27 1.47
CA MET A 184 -10.20 -10.82 1.67
C MET A 184 -9.99 -10.37 3.12
N MET A 185 -10.16 -11.26 4.10
CA MET A 185 -9.92 -10.93 5.51
C MET A 185 -8.45 -11.05 5.94
N THR A 186 -7.60 -11.56 5.04
CA THR A 186 -6.18 -11.83 5.32
C THR A 186 -5.21 -11.00 4.48
N TRP A 187 -5.74 -10.14 3.61
CA TRP A 187 -4.97 -9.30 2.68
C TRP A 187 -4.98 -7.83 3.12
#